data_AF-A0A2W2GGY1-F1
#
_entry.id   AF-A0A2W2GGY1-F1
#
_cell.length_a   1.000
_cell.length_b   1.000
_cell.length_c   1.000
_cell.angle_alpha   90.00
_cell.angle_beta   90.00
_cell.angle_gamma   90.00
#
_symmetry.space_group_name_H-M   'P 1'
#
loop_
_entity.id
_entity.type
_entity.pdbx_description
1 polymer ?
#
loop_
_entity_poly.entity_id
_entity_poly.type
_entity_poly.pdbx_seq_one_letter_code
_entity_poly.pdbx_strand_id
1 'polypeptide(L)'
;MLLTRPLLAGALALAAVGAVTALPAAAATRTALAGPPACVDATGARTNGTKIHLWECASTNANQKLVIDDGQIKVKDTLSGSPKCVDVASARTNGTTIHLWDCSKTNANQIWFIRKGEIIIKDTLSSGTPMCLDVASARTNGTKIHLWECASTNANQKFVIDDGQIKVEDTLT
;
A
#
# COMPACT_ATOMS: atom_id res chain seq x y z
N MET A 1 -77.42 41.43 2.73
CA MET A 1 -78.09 41.06 3.99
C MET A 1 -77.22 40.01 4.67
N LEU A 2 -76.65 40.37 5.83
CA LEU A 2 -75.99 39.58 6.89
C LEU A 2 -74.85 38.62 6.50
N LEU A 3 -73.58 38.89 6.86
CA LEU A 3 -72.91 38.56 8.15
C LEU A 3 -73.04 37.06 8.46
N THR A 4 -71.95 36.27 8.50
CA THR A 4 -71.02 36.19 9.65
C THR A 4 -69.64 35.62 9.28
N ARG A 5 -68.56 36.26 9.77
CA ARG A 5 -67.28 35.64 10.19
C ARG A 5 -67.36 35.42 11.72
N PRO A 6 -66.60 34.54 12.40
CA PRO A 6 -65.24 34.06 12.07
C PRO A 6 -64.97 32.57 12.50
N LEU A 7 -63.73 32.11 12.36
CA LEU A 7 -62.94 31.51 13.46
C LEU A 7 -61.52 31.21 12.96
N LEU A 8 -60.52 31.78 13.64
CA LEU A 8 -59.11 31.44 13.49
C LEU A 8 -58.86 30.08 14.15
N ALA A 9 -58.24 29.15 13.43
CA ALA A 9 -57.54 28.02 14.01
C ALA A 9 -56.08 28.07 13.53
N GLY A 10 -55.19 28.46 14.45
CA GLY A 10 -53.75 28.35 14.23
C GLY A 10 -53.34 26.88 14.30
N ALA A 11 -52.70 26.38 13.26
CA ALA A 11 -52.02 25.09 13.29
C ALA A 11 -50.51 25.34 13.37
N LEU A 12 -49.95 25.09 14.56
CA LEU A 12 -48.51 25.03 14.79
C LEU A 12 -48.00 23.74 14.13
N ALA A 13 -47.31 23.85 13.01
CA ALA A 13 -46.65 22.71 12.39
C ALA A 13 -45.39 22.36 13.21
N LEU A 14 -45.45 21.26 13.97
CA LEU A 14 -44.29 20.67 14.63
C LEU A 14 -43.34 20.10 13.56
N ALA A 15 -42.14 20.66 13.45
CA ALA A 15 -41.06 20.04 12.68
C ALA A 15 -40.52 18.84 13.48
N ALA A 16 -40.82 17.62 13.02
CA ALA A 16 -40.19 16.41 13.57
C ALA A 16 -38.76 16.30 13.01
N VAL A 17 -37.77 16.68 13.83
CA VAL A 17 -36.35 16.40 13.54
C VAL A 17 -36.11 14.92 13.84
N GLY A 18 -36.03 14.10 12.80
CA GLY A 18 -35.61 12.71 12.92
C GLY A 18 -34.13 12.63 13.28
N ALA A 19 -33.81 12.12 14.46
CA ALA A 19 -32.43 11.87 14.88
C ALA A 19 -31.87 10.69 14.07
N VAL A 20 -30.93 10.97 13.16
CA VAL A 20 -30.15 9.93 12.48
C VAL A 20 -29.06 9.49 13.45
N THR A 21 -29.25 8.36 14.12
CA THR A 21 -28.19 7.78 14.96
C THR A 21 -27.17 7.09 14.04
N ALA A 22 -26.05 7.76 13.79
CA ALA A 22 -24.90 7.11 13.15
C ALA A 22 -24.37 6.01 14.09
N LEU A 23 -24.31 4.78 13.59
CA LEU A 23 -23.62 3.69 14.28
C LEU A 23 -22.12 4.01 14.34
N PRO A 24 -21.43 3.74 15.46
CA PRO A 24 -20.00 3.92 15.51
C PRO A 24 -19.35 2.94 14.53
N ALA A 25 -18.54 3.46 13.60
CA ALA A 25 -17.64 2.62 12.82
C ALA A 25 -16.67 1.96 13.83
N ALA A 26 -16.78 0.64 13.97
CA ALA A 26 -15.79 -0.11 14.74
C ALA A 26 -14.44 0.05 14.04
N ALA A 27 -13.57 0.89 14.58
CA ALA A 27 -12.18 0.91 14.19
C ALA A 27 -11.60 -0.45 14.58
N ALA A 28 -11.29 -1.27 13.57
CA ALA A 28 -10.58 -2.52 13.81
C ALA A 28 -9.22 -2.17 14.43
N THR A 29 -9.09 -2.39 15.74
CA THR A 29 -7.82 -2.24 16.44
C THR A 29 -6.90 -3.33 15.92
N ARG A 30 -6.04 -2.98 14.98
CA ARG A 30 -4.99 -3.88 14.51
C ARG A 30 -3.98 -3.97 15.63
N THR A 31 -3.90 -5.11 16.31
CA THR A 31 -2.80 -5.36 17.24
C THR A 31 -1.55 -5.51 16.41
N ALA A 32 -0.73 -4.45 16.33
CA ALA A 32 0.58 -4.53 15.72
C ALA A 32 1.40 -5.65 16.37
N LEU A 33 2.22 -6.33 15.57
CA LEU A 33 3.28 -7.18 16.12
C LEU A 33 4.19 -6.32 17.01
N ALA A 34 4.63 -6.87 18.15
CA ALA A 34 5.53 -6.16 19.05
C ALA A 34 6.85 -5.82 18.32
N GLY A 35 7.08 -4.55 18.01
CA GLY A 35 8.28 -4.08 17.32
C GLY A 35 8.04 -2.75 16.59
N PRO A 36 9.10 -2.10 16.11
CA PRO A 36 8.97 -0.92 15.28
C PRO A 36 8.42 -1.29 13.89
N PRO A 37 7.78 -0.34 13.17
CA PRO A 37 7.35 -0.54 11.79
C PRO A 37 8.49 -1.04 10.90
N ALA A 38 8.20 -1.98 10.00
CA ALA A 38 9.14 -2.48 9.01
C ALA A 38 8.87 -1.89 7.64
N CYS A 39 9.92 -1.41 6.98
CA CYS A 39 9.88 -0.72 5.70
C CYS A 39 10.63 -1.49 4.62
N VAL A 40 10.14 -1.41 3.39
CA VAL A 40 10.93 -1.76 2.19
C VAL A 40 12.15 -0.85 2.14
N ASP A 41 13.32 -1.47 2.17
CA ASP A 41 14.60 -0.80 2.25
C ASP A 41 15.50 -1.29 1.11
N ALA A 42 16.00 -0.33 0.33
CA ALA A 42 16.84 -0.59 -0.82
C ALA A 42 18.31 -0.20 -0.58
N THR A 43 18.80 -0.32 0.66
CA THR A 43 20.19 -0.04 1.08
C THR A 43 21.22 -0.71 0.16
N GLY A 44 22.34 -0.02 -0.07
CA GLY A 44 23.48 -0.50 -0.86
C GLY A 44 23.93 0.52 -1.90
N ALA A 45 24.70 0.07 -2.88
CA ALA A 45 25.29 0.92 -3.91
C ALA A 45 24.29 1.52 -4.92
N ARG A 46 22.99 1.17 -4.82
CA ARG A 46 21.94 1.57 -5.77
C ARG A 46 22.25 1.18 -7.22
N THR A 47 23.00 0.12 -7.44
CA THR A 47 23.32 -0.42 -8.77
C THR A 47 22.36 -1.53 -9.16
N ASN A 48 22.38 -1.89 -10.45
CA ASN A 48 21.61 -3.03 -10.96
C ASN A 48 21.98 -4.31 -10.20
N GLY A 49 20.97 -5.00 -9.66
CA GLY A 49 21.17 -6.17 -8.81
C GLY A 49 21.23 -5.88 -7.30
N THR A 50 21.17 -4.61 -6.87
CA THR A 50 21.05 -4.28 -5.43
C THR A 50 19.78 -4.90 -4.89
N LYS A 51 19.90 -5.84 -3.94
CA LYS A 51 18.74 -6.55 -3.39
C LYS A 51 17.94 -5.66 -2.45
N ILE A 52 16.62 -5.82 -2.48
CA ILE A 52 15.71 -5.13 -1.57
C ILE A 52 15.37 -6.07 -0.42
N HIS A 53 15.26 -5.52 0.78
CA HIS A 53 14.94 -6.25 2.00
C HIS A 53 14.08 -5.39 2.92
N LEU A 54 13.63 -5.96 4.03
CA LEU A 54 13.03 -5.17 5.10
C LEU A 54 14.08 -4.60 6.04
N TRP A 55 13.80 -3.40 6.50
CA TRP A 55 14.50 -2.78 7.61
C TRP A 55 13.53 -2.00 8.47
N GLU A 56 13.86 -1.79 9.73
CA GLU A 56 13.16 -0.88 10.62
C GLU A 56 12.96 0.49 9.96
N CYS A 57 11.74 1.00 9.98
CA CYS A 57 11.40 2.27 9.39
C CYS A 57 12.09 3.42 10.13
N ALA A 58 12.76 4.29 9.36
CA ALA A 58 13.31 5.54 9.86
C ALA A 58 12.89 6.69 8.93
N SER A 59 12.20 7.69 9.47
CA SER A 59 11.55 8.76 8.67
C SER A 59 12.52 9.56 7.79
N THR A 60 13.77 9.70 8.22
CA THR A 60 14.83 10.42 7.48
C THR A 60 15.73 9.51 6.65
N ASN A 61 15.53 8.19 6.69
CA ASN A 61 16.35 7.24 5.95
C ASN A 61 15.99 7.28 4.46
N ALA A 62 16.87 7.88 3.65
CA ALA A 62 16.73 7.95 2.20
C ALA A 62 16.56 6.56 1.56
N ASN A 63 17.07 5.50 2.20
CA ASN A 63 17.01 4.16 1.65
C ASN A 63 15.62 3.57 1.53
N GLN A 64 14.68 4.16 2.27
CA GLN A 64 13.29 3.75 2.38
C GLN A 64 12.36 4.77 1.70
N LYS A 65 12.91 5.78 1.01
CA LYS A 65 12.13 6.78 0.29
C LYS A 65 11.98 6.37 -1.16
N LEU A 66 10.75 6.03 -1.50
CA LEU A 66 10.30 5.55 -2.79
C LEU A 66 9.27 6.52 -3.38
N VAL A 67 9.19 6.54 -4.71
CA VAL A 67 8.21 7.29 -5.50
C VAL A 67 7.47 6.29 -6.38
N ILE A 68 6.14 6.35 -6.36
CA ILE A 68 5.31 5.53 -7.21
C ILE A 68 4.75 6.40 -8.31
N ASP A 69 5.11 6.08 -9.54
CA ASP A 69 4.83 6.91 -10.72
C ASP A 69 4.80 6.02 -11.98
N ASP A 70 3.79 6.20 -12.83
CA ASP A 70 3.57 5.40 -14.05
C ASP A 70 3.59 3.87 -13.80
N GLY A 71 3.09 3.42 -12.64
CA GLY A 71 3.12 2.01 -12.24
C GLY A 71 4.50 1.49 -11.83
N GLN A 72 5.54 2.32 -11.84
CA GLN A 72 6.86 1.95 -11.34
C GLN A 72 7.03 2.39 -9.88
N ILE A 73 7.77 1.61 -9.11
CA ILE A 73 8.23 1.99 -7.76
C ILE A 73 9.71 2.34 -7.89
N LYS A 74 10.06 3.62 -7.67
CA LYS A 74 11.37 4.20 -7.94
C LYS A 74 12.05 4.62 -6.65
N VAL A 75 13.36 4.48 -6.55
CA VAL A 75 14.12 5.03 -5.42
C VAL A 75 14.26 6.54 -5.58
N LYS A 76 13.79 7.31 -4.58
CA LYS A 76 13.64 8.78 -4.68
C LYS A 76 14.94 9.52 -4.99
N ASP A 77 16.05 9.13 -4.36
CA ASP A 77 17.35 9.80 -4.52
C ASP A 77 18.07 9.46 -5.84
N THR A 78 17.59 8.46 -6.59
CA THR A 78 18.15 8.08 -7.90
C THR A 78 17.51 8.81 -9.09
N LEU A 79 16.42 9.56 -8.86
CA LEU A 79 15.56 10.11 -9.91
C LEU A 79 16.24 11.15 -10.83
N SER A 80 17.25 11.87 -10.33
CA SER A 80 17.97 12.89 -11.12
C SER A 80 19.03 12.30 -12.06
N GLY A 81 19.40 11.03 -11.88
CA GLY A 81 20.47 10.35 -12.62
C GLY A 81 19.93 9.20 -13.46
N SER A 82 20.34 7.97 -13.10
CA SER A 82 19.76 6.74 -13.64
C SER A 82 18.72 6.22 -12.64
N PRO A 83 17.42 6.48 -12.84
CA PRO A 83 16.40 6.08 -11.88
C PRO A 83 16.43 4.56 -11.68
N LYS A 84 16.38 4.14 -10.41
CA LYS A 84 16.33 2.74 -10.02
C LYS A 84 14.93 2.33 -9.64
N CYS A 85 14.45 1.28 -10.27
CA CYS A 85 13.12 0.73 -10.09
C CYS A 85 13.20 -0.58 -9.30
N VAL A 86 12.17 -0.83 -8.49
CA VAL A 86 11.89 -2.14 -7.91
C VAL A 86 11.54 -3.09 -9.05
N ASP A 87 12.36 -4.12 -9.23
CA ASP A 87 12.35 -5.02 -10.39
C ASP A 87 12.34 -6.49 -9.95
N VAL A 88 11.67 -7.33 -10.74
CA VAL A 88 11.70 -8.78 -10.62
C VAL A 88 12.87 -9.35 -11.43
N ALA A 89 13.86 -9.93 -10.73
CA ALA A 89 15.17 -10.23 -11.31
C ALA A 89 15.22 -11.32 -12.40
N SER A 90 14.25 -12.24 -12.43
CA SER A 90 14.28 -13.38 -13.33
C SER A 90 12.86 -13.93 -13.61
N ALA A 91 12.72 -15.24 -13.81
CA ALA A 91 11.44 -15.91 -13.99
C ALA A 91 10.48 -15.54 -12.84
N ARG A 92 9.21 -15.29 -13.16
CA ARG A 92 8.21 -14.79 -12.19
C ARG A 92 7.56 -15.95 -11.43
N THR A 93 8.36 -16.64 -10.63
CA THR A 93 7.93 -17.76 -9.80
C THR A 93 8.02 -17.41 -8.31
N ASN A 94 7.40 -18.23 -7.47
CA ASN A 94 7.50 -18.09 -6.02
C ASN A 94 8.97 -18.08 -5.56
N GLY A 95 9.33 -17.09 -4.77
CA GLY A 95 10.67 -16.89 -4.22
C GLY A 95 11.61 -16.07 -5.11
N THR A 96 11.20 -15.66 -6.31
CA THR A 96 12.03 -14.84 -7.21
C THR A 96 12.48 -13.56 -6.53
N THR A 97 13.75 -13.24 -6.67
CA THR A 97 14.37 -12.09 -5.99
C THR A 97 13.82 -10.77 -6.53
N ILE A 98 13.55 -9.85 -5.61
CA ILE A 98 13.30 -8.45 -5.90
C ILE A 98 14.59 -7.67 -5.71
N HIS A 99 14.94 -6.85 -6.70
CA HIS A 99 16.16 -6.05 -6.71
C HIS A 99 15.91 -4.68 -7.33
N LEU A 100 16.94 -3.83 -7.33
CA LEU A 100 16.96 -2.61 -8.12
C LEU A 100 17.47 -2.89 -9.52
N TRP A 101 16.84 -2.25 -10.49
CA TRP A 101 17.32 -2.21 -11.87
C TRP A 101 17.07 -0.83 -12.48
N ASP A 102 17.76 -0.51 -13.57
CA ASP A 102 17.47 0.70 -14.34
C ASP A 102 16.00 0.70 -14.78
N CYS A 103 15.34 1.84 -14.54
CA CYS A 103 13.95 2.00 -14.88
C CYS A 103 13.74 1.95 -16.40
N SER A 104 12.77 1.14 -16.84
CA SER A 104 12.30 1.09 -18.22
C SER A 104 10.77 1.00 -18.26
N LYS A 105 10.12 1.96 -18.94
CA LYS A 105 8.65 2.03 -19.03
C LYS A 105 8.02 0.85 -19.77
N THR A 106 8.80 0.15 -20.59
CA THR A 106 8.33 -1.03 -21.35
C THR A 106 8.67 -2.35 -20.66
N ASN A 107 9.50 -2.33 -19.62
CA ASN A 107 9.86 -3.53 -18.87
C ASN A 107 8.74 -3.90 -17.89
N ALA A 108 7.97 -4.93 -18.23
CA ALA A 108 6.87 -5.41 -17.40
C ALA A 108 7.34 -5.88 -16.00
N ASN A 109 8.62 -6.21 -15.79
CA ASN A 109 9.17 -6.63 -14.48
C ASN A 109 9.26 -5.48 -13.47
N GLN A 110 8.92 -4.26 -13.89
CA GLN A 110 8.97 -3.04 -13.09
C GLN A 110 7.61 -2.35 -13.00
N ILE A 111 6.57 -2.94 -13.59
CA ILE A 111 5.23 -2.35 -13.61
C ILE A 111 4.39 -3.06 -12.55
N TRP A 112 3.94 -2.30 -11.57
CA TRP A 112 3.23 -2.73 -10.39
C TRP A 112 1.88 -2.03 -10.30
N PHE A 113 0.91 -2.69 -9.68
CA PHE A 113 -0.42 -2.20 -9.38
C PHE A 113 -0.68 -2.36 -7.89
N ILE A 114 -1.24 -1.33 -7.25
CA ILE A 114 -1.60 -1.40 -5.84
C ILE A 114 -3.09 -1.66 -5.71
N ARG A 115 -3.47 -2.71 -4.99
CA ARG A 115 -4.87 -3.04 -4.74
C ARG A 115 -5.03 -3.67 -3.37
N LYS A 116 -5.88 -3.11 -2.51
CA LYS A 116 -6.19 -3.67 -1.17
C LYS A 116 -4.92 -4.01 -0.34
N GLY A 117 -3.95 -3.09 -0.35
CA GLY A 117 -2.67 -3.25 0.35
C GLY A 117 -1.66 -4.17 -0.34
N GLU A 118 -2.02 -4.84 -1.44
CA GLU A 118 -1.12 -5.69 -2.21
C GLU A 118 -0.40 -4.86 -3.29
N ILE A 119 0.89 -5.14 -3.49
CA ILE A 119 1.70 -4.59 -4.59
C ILE A 119 1.87 -5.72 -5.61
N ILE A 120 1.12 -5.65 -6.70
CA ILE A 120 0.91 -6.72 -7.67
C ILE A 120 1.72 -6.43 -8.93
N ILE A 121 2.57 -7.34 -9.37
CA ILE A 121 3.29 -7.15 -10.64
C ILE A 121 2.34 -7.30 -11.82
N LYS A 122 2.51 -6.50 -12.87
CA LYS A 122 1.77 -6.60 -14.13
C LYS A 122 1.81 -8.01 -14.67
N ASP A 123 0.66 -8.66 -14.85
CA ASP A 123 0.63 -10.04 -15.33
C ASP A 123 1.22 -10.18 -16.74
N THR A 124 2.11 -11.16 -16.88
CA THR A 124 2.71 -11.61 -18.15
C THR A 124 2.76 -13.14 -18.24
N LEU A 125 2.20 -13.86 -17.27
CA LEU A 125 2.28 -15.31 -17.16
C LEU A 125 0.99 -15.98 -17.63
N SER A 126 -0.14 -15.27 -17.59
CA SER A 126 -1.45 -15.84 -17.93
C SER A 126 -1.80 -17.09 -17.10
N SER A 127 -1.25 -17.21 -15.89
CA SER A 127 -1.47 -18.35 -14.98
C SER A 127 -2.82 -18.29 -14.25
N GLY A 128 -3.51 -17.13 -14.29
CA GLY A 128 -4.77 -16.88 -13.57
C GLY A 128 -4.57 -16.44 -12.11
N THR A 129 -3.40 -16.70 -11.53
CA THR A 129 -3.03 -16.23 -10.18
C THR A 129 -2.06 -15.05 -10.29
N PRO A 130 -2.41 -13.86 -9.74
CA PRO A 130 -1.50 -12.73 -9.76
C PRO A 130 -0.29 -12.96 -8.85
N MET A 131 0.80 -12.25 -9.11
CA MET A 131 2.03 -12.30 -8.31
C MET A 131 2.23 -10.98 -7.56
N CYS A 132 2.66 -11.08 -6.31
CA CYS A 132 2.75 -9.99 -5.35
C CYS A 132 4.18 -9.81 -4.83
N LEU A 133 4.51 -8.58 -4.45
CA LEU A 133 5.60 -8.29 -3.54
C LEU A 133 5.29 -8.99 -2.20
N ASP A 134 6.23 -9.78 -1.70
CA ASP A 134 6.06 -10.57 -0.49
C ASP A 134 7.29 -10.45 0.40
N VAL A 135 7.05 -10.29 1.69
CA VAL A 135 8.04 -10.34 2.76
C VAL A 135 8.20 -11.78 3.24
N ALA A 136 9.39 -12.36 3.13
CA ALA A 136 9.66 -13.66 3.75
C ALA A 136 9.30 -13.61 5.26
N SER A 137 8.71 -14.66 5.81
CA SER A 137 7.88 -14.66 7.04
C SER A 137 8.37 -13.96 8.32
N ALA A 138 9.61 -13.47 8.41
CA ALA A 138 10.09 -12.66 9.52
C ALA A 138 9.74 -11.15 9.34
N ARG A 139 9.82 -10.37 10.41
CA ARG A 139 9.73 -8.89 10.39
C ARG A 139 11.02 -8.23 10.88
N THR A 140 12.12 -8.96 10.83
CA THR A 140 13.43 -8.50 11.31
C THR A 140 14.22 -7.81 10.20
N ASN A 141 15.16 -6.96 10.61
CA ASN A 141 16.12 -6.33 9.71
C ASN A 141 16.84 -7.36 8.82
N GLY A 142 16.91 -7.09 7.52
CA GLY A 142 17.51 -7.98 6.53
C GLY A 142 16.57 -9.04 5.98
N THR A 143 15.31 -9.11 6.43
CA THR A 143 14.33 -10.06 5.89
C THR A 143 14.18 -9.87 4.38
N LYS A 144 14.29 -10.97 3.62
CA LYS A 144 14.21 -10.95 2.16
C LYS A 144 12.82 -10.49 1.70
N ILE A 145 12.80 -9.62 0.69
CA ILE A 145 11.61 -9.38 -0.14
C ILE A 145 11.75 -10.18 -1.43
N HIS A 146 10.68 -10.87 -1.81
CA HIS A 146 10.63 -11.70 -3.00
C HIS A 146 9.28 -11.58 -3.71
N LEU A 147 9.16 -12.21 -4.88
CA LEU A 147 7.90 -12.39 -5.58
C LEU A 147 7.23 -13.67 -5.09
N TRP A 148 5.93 -13.61 -4.82
CA TRP A 148 5.12 -14.78 -4.46
C TRP A 148 3.72 -14.66 -5.03
N GLU A 149 3.03 -15.78 -5.24
CA GLU A 149 1.62 -15.78 -5.59
C GLU A 149 0.80 -14.97 -4.57
N CYS A 150 -0.09 -14.12 -5.08
CA CYS A 150 -0.92 -13.30 -4.22
C CYS A 150 -1.90 -14.17 -3.43
N ALA A 151 -2.02 -13.91 -2.14
CA ALA A 151 -3.00 -14.53 -1.26
C ALA A 151 -3.66 -13.46 -0.39
N SER A 152 -4.97 -13.27 -0.55
CA SER A 152 -5.68 -12.12 0.03
C SER A 152 -5.62 -11.99 1.56
N THR A 153 -5.38 -13.10 2.26
CA THR A 153 -5.24 -13.18 3.73
C THR A 153 -3.79 -13.24 4.20
N ASN A 154 -2.81 -13.22 3.29
CA ASN A 154 -1.39 -13.28 3.63
C ASN A 154 -0.89 -11.91 4.07
N ALA A 155 -0.60 -11.76 5.36
CA ALA A 155 -0.10 -10.51 5.94
C ALA A 155 1.28 -10.11 5.39
N ASN A 156 2.09 -11.04 4.88
CA ASN A 156 3.38 -10.77 4.24
C ASN A 156 3.26 -9.94 2.95
N GLN A 157 2.05 -9.80 2.41
CA GLN A 157 1.74 -9.12 1.16
C GLN A 157 0.88 -7.88 1.38
N LYS A 158 0.75 -7.43 2.63
CA LYS A 158 -0.04 -6.26 2.99
C LYS A 158 0.87 -5.11 3.38
N PHE A 159 0.74 -4.02 2.64
CA PHE A 159 1.56 -2.83 2.77
C PHE A 159 0.72 -1.57 2.89
N VAL A 160 1.22 -0.61 3.65
CA VAL A 160 0.74 0.76 3.71
C VAL A 160 1.81 1.65 3.09
N ILE A 161 1.38 2.55 2.21
CA ILE A 161 2.28 3.51 1.56
C ILE A 161 2.04 4.87 2.21
N ASP A 162 3.06 5.38 2.89
CA ASP A 162 2.95 6.59 3.68
C ASP A 162 4.31 7.28 3.80
N ASP A 163 4.35 8.61 3.68
CA ASP A 163 5.57 9.43 3.69
C ASP A 163 6.67 8.93 2.72
N GLY A 164 6.26 8.43 1.55
CA GLY A 164 7.15 7.83 0.57
C GLY A 164 7.80 6.51 1.00
N GLN A 165 7.37 5.91 2.11
CA GLN A 165 7.79 4.58 2.54
C GLN A 165 6.72 3.55 2.17
N ILE A 166 7.16 2.32 1.90
CA ILE A 166 6.28 1.15 1.80
C ILE A 166 6.48 0.36 3.10
N LYS A 167 5.47 0.35 3.95
CA LYS A 167 5.51 -0.20 5.32
C LYS A 167 4.71 -1.50 5.37
N VAL A 168 5.17 -2.51 6.08
CA VAL A 168 4.40 -3.76 6.28
C VAL A 168 3.24 -3.51 7.22
N GLU A 169 2.02 -3.80 6.77
CA GLU A 169 0.78 -3.35 7.43
C GLU A 169 0.63 -3.90 8.86
N ASP A 170 1.04 -5.14 9.12
CA ASP A 170 0.95 -5.78 10.45
C ASP A 170 2.01 -5.31 11.46
N THR A 171 2.93 -4.45 11.05
CA THR A 171 3.94 -3.81 11.92
C THR A 171 3.56 -2.39 12.34
N LEU A 172 2.41 -1.90 11.88
CA LEU A 172 1.92 -0.56 12.18
C LEU A 172 0.97 -0.60 13.37
N THR A 173 1.31 0.19 14.40
CA THR A 173 0.46 0.46 15.58
C THR A 173 -0.68 1.41 15.27
#